data_AF-A0A4R3I083-F1
#
_entry.id   AF-A0A4R3I083-F1
#
_cell.length_a   1.000
_cell.length_b   1.000
_cell.length_c   1.000
_cell.angle_alpha   90.00
_cell.angle_beta   90.00
_cell.angle_gamma   90.00
#
_symmetry.space_group_name_H-M   'P 1'
#
loop_
_entity.id
_entity.type
_entity.pdbx_description
1 polymer ?
#
loop_
_entity_poly.entity_id
_entity_poly.type
_entity_poly.pdbx_seq_one_letter_code
_entity_poly.pdbx_strand_id
1 'polypeptide(L)'
;MPEAKSDTPGWNQLSPHAADNRHDIKRRLLLNGLLLGAVACSATRGFAQSLVTTPAQIEGPFYPDRLPLDQDNDLIIVTDHNMPAAGEITHLTGRILDLDGTPLRGVKIEIWQVDHNGKYIHTADANTQNDANFQGFGRFETGENGEYRFRTIKPVPYPGRTPHIHVKLLKGGNELLTTQLYIQGHPLNEYDDIVRGILDPQQRESVMIPFLPSTEFPGELAARFDIVLGKTPAA
;
A
#
# COMPACT_ATOMS: atom_id res chain seq x y z
N MET A 1 -69.29 -55.27 40.02
CA MET A 1 -69.39 -55.07 38.56
C MET A 1 -68.02 -54.64 38.06
N PRO A 2 -67.60 -55.20 36.92
CA PRO A 2 -66.25 -55.74 36.66
C PRO A 2 -65.46 -54.77 35.75
N GLU A 3 -64.23 -54.98 35.25
CA GLU A 3 -63.60 -56.13 34.58
C GLU A 3 -62.12 -55.70 34.32
N ALA A 4 -61.07 -56.47 34.64
CA ALA A 4 -60.35 -57.43 33.77
C ALA A 4 -59.89 -56.84 32.42
N LYS A 5 -58.70 -57.02 31.84
CA LYS A 5 -57.57 -57.98 31.91
C LYS A 5 -56.41 -57.34 31.10
N SER A 6 -55.13 -57.66 31.27
CA SER A 6 -54.54 -58.88 30.67
C SER A 6 -53.05 -59.01 30.99
N ASP A 7 -52.64 -60.28 31.01
CA ASP A 7 -51.36 -60.84 31.42
C ASP A 7 -50.22 -60.76 30.36
N THR A 8 -48.99 -60.71 30.88
CA THR A 8 -47.62 -61.24 30.53
C THR A 8 -47.36 -62.05 29.20
N PRO A 9 -46.11 -62.51 28.84
CA PRO A 9 -44.78 -62.45 29.51
C PRO A 9 -43.55 -62.19 28.57
N GLY A 10 -42.34 -62.07 29.13
CA GLY A 10 -41.09 -62.15 28.35
C GLY A 10 -39.78 -62.02 29.15
N TRP A 11 -39.02 -63.10 29.24
CA TRP A 11 -37.94 -63.40 30.18
C TRP A 11 -36.53 -62.85 29.87
N ASN A 12 -35.65 -63.01 30.89
CA ASN A 12 -34.17 -63.11 30.91
C ASN A 12 -33.41 -61.82 31.31
N GLN A 13 -32.88 -61.64 32.53
CA GLN A 13 -31.99 -62.43 33.43
C GLN A 13 -30.48 -62.18 33.17
N LEU A 14 -29.76 -62.04 34.29
CA LEU A 14 -28.30 -62.14 34.56
C LEU A 14 -27.56 -60.77 34.67
N SER A 15 -27.19 -60.27 35.87
CA SER A 15 -26.25 -60.77 36.91
C SER A 15 -24.82 -60.19 36.78
N PRO A 16 -24.03 -60.09 37.88
CA PRO A 16 -23.40 -58.82 38.28
C PRO A 16 -21.85 -58.80 38.33
N HIS A 17 -21.36 -57.61 38.70
CA HIS A 17 -20.04 -57.25 39.25
C HIS A 17 -19.29 -58.30 40.09
N ALA A 18 -17.96 -58.30 39.92
CA ALA A 18 -16.86 -58.36 40.92
C ALA A 18 -15.65 -59.04 40.24
N ALA A 19 -14.38 -58.84 40.55
CA ALA A 19 -13.56 -57.83 41.20
C ALA A 19 -12.09 -58.26 40.93
N ASP A 20 -11.18 -57.30 40.97
CA ASP A 20 -9.74 -57.35 41.33
C ASP A 20 -8.85 -58.58 40.99
N ASN A 21 -7.69 -58.33 40.38
CA ASN A 21 -6.42 -58.90 40.83
C ASN A 21 -5.20 -58.28 40.10
N ARG A 22 -4.24 -57.79 40.89
CA ARG A 22 -2.88 -57.39 40.45
C ARG A 22 -2.01 -58.61 40.19
N HIS A 23 -1.08 -58.59 39.23
CA HIS A 23 0.18 -59.35 39.25
C HIS A 23 1.24 -58.80 38.26
N ASP A 24 2.42 -58.47 38.81
CA ASP A 24 3.81 -58.75 38.41
C ASP A 24 4.35 -58.77 36.96
N ILE A 25 5.40 -57.96 36.77
CA ILE A 25 6.75 -58.18 36.16
C ILE A 25 6.90 -59.18 34.97
N LYS A 26 7.44 -58.72 33.82
CA LYS A 26 8.70 -59.20 33.13
C LYS A 26 8.90 -58.70 31.68
N ARG A 27 10.19 -58.61 31.32
CA ARG A 27 10.83 -58.16 30.05
C ARG A 27 10.53 -59.04 28.81
N ARG A 28 10.39 -58.44 27.61
CA ARG A 28 11.21 -58.69 26.39
C ARG A 28 10.64 -58.03 25.10
N LEU A 29 11.53 -57.31 24.42
CA LEU A 29 11.74 -57.15 22.96
C LEU A 29 10.57 -57.34 21.99
N LEU A 30 10.34 -56.33 21.14
CA LEU A 30 10.16 -56.45 19.70
C LEU A 30 10.50 -55.11 19.02
N LEU A 31 11.58 -55.10 18.22
CA LEU A 31 11.85 -54.08 17.21
C LEU A 31 10.87 -54.24 16.05
N ASN A 32 10.39 -53.13 15.48
CA ASN A 32 10.28 -52.93 14.03
C ASN A 32 10.04 -51.44 13.72
N GLY A 33 10.62 -50.99 12.62
CA GLY A 33 11.11 -49.63 12.41
C GLY A 33 10.07 -48.55 12.08
N LEU A 34 10.55 -47.30 12.10
CA LEU A 34 9.83 -46.14 11.58
C LEU A 34 10.84 -45.08 11.07
N LEU A 35 10.99 -45.10 9.74
CA LEU A 35 11.05 -43.96 8.81
C LEU A 35 12.00 -42.78 9.11
N LEU A 36 13.08 -42.71 8.33
CA LEU A 36 13.70 -41.44 7.93
C LEU A 36 12.65 -40.59 7.19
N GLY A 37 12.06 -39.62 7.86
CA GLY A 37 11.31 -38.54 7.23
C GLY A 37 12.27 -37.43 6.78
N ALA A 38 12.99 -37.64 5.67
CA ALA A 38 13.59 -36.52 4.96
C ALA A 38 12.44 -35.77 4.26
N VAL A 39 11.95 -34.70 4.88
CA VAL A 39 11.06 -33.75 4.23
C VAL A 39 11.86 -33.13 3.08
N ALA A 40 11.62 -33.62 1.87
CA ALA A 40 12.03 -32.94 0.66
C ALA A 40 11.36 -31.56 0.70
N CYS A 41 12.19 -30.52 0.83
CA CYS A 41 11.77 -29.15 0.67
C CYS A 41 11.36 -28.98 -0.80
N SER A 42 10.10 -29.29 -1.10
CA SER A 42 9.48 -28.92 -2.35
C SER A 42 9.41 -27.41 -2.34
N ALA A 43 10.44 -26.76 -2.88
CA ALA A 43 10.36 -25.38 -3.30
C ALA A 43 9.24 -25.34 -4.35
N THR A 44 8.04 -25.00 -3.91
CA THR A 44 7.03 -24.45 -4.79
C THR A 44 7.70 -23.25 -5.43
N ARG A 45 8.09 -23.38 -6.70
CA ARG A 45 8.27 -22.21 -7.56
C ARG A 45 6.90 -21.55 -7.58
N GLY A 46 6.68 -20.64 -6.65
CA GLY A 46 5.55 -19.73 -6.69
C GLY A 46 5.58 -19.10 -8.07
N PHE A 47 4.45 -19.16 -8.77
CA PHE A 47 4.28 -18.34 -9.96
C PHE A 47 4.62 -16.91 -9.54
N ALA A 48 5.70 -16.35 -10.10
CA ALA A 48 6.04 -14.96 -9.90
C ALA A 48 4.88 -14.16 -10.50
N GLN A 49 3.98 -13.68 -9.64
CA GLN A 49 2.92 -12.79 -10.07
C GLN A 49 3.62 -11.49 -10.46
N SER A 50 3.71 -11.23 -11.77
CA SER A 50 4.34 -10.01 -12.28
C SER A 50 3.64 -8.81 -11.66
N LEU A 51 4.41 -7.90 -11.05
CA LEU A 51 3.85 -6.68 -10.48
C LEU A 51 3.20 -5.83 -11.58
N VAL A 52 2.10 -5.17 -11.22
CA VAL A 52 1.43 -4.21 -12.10
C VAL A 52 2.32 -2.98 -12.22
N THR A 53 2.70 -2.63 -13.45
CA THR A 53 3.49 -1.42 -13.70
C THR A 53 2.69 -0.17 -13.40
N THR A 54 3.34 0.83 -12.81
CA THR A 54 2.71 2.15 -12.63
C THR A 54 2.63 2.84 -14.00
N PRO A 55 1.45 3.35 -14.42
CA PRO A 55 1.30 3.96 -15.73
C PRO A 55 2.06 5.28 -15.83
N ALA A 56 2.70 5.51 -16.98
CA ALA A 56 3.23 6.83 -17.31
C ALA A 56 2.08 7.78 -17.64
N GLN A 57 2.19 9.03 -17.19
CA GLN A 57 1.21 10.08 -17.43
C GLN A 57 1.90 11.39 -17.76
N ILE A 58 1.14 12.36 -18.25
CA ILE A 58 1.67 13.69 -18.58
C ILE A 58 2.23 14.38 -17.33
N GLU A 59 3.31 15.13 -17.52
CA GLU A 59 3.84 16.06 -16.51
C GLU A 59 2.84 17.16 -16.17
N GLY A 60 2.05 17.59 -17.16
CA GLY A 60 1.20 18.76 -17.05
C GLY A 60 2.00 20.06 -17.16
N PRO A 61 1.33 21.22 -17.15
CA PRO A 61 1.97 22.50 -17.46
C PRO A 61 2.62 23.17 -16.25
N PHE A 62 2.60 22.52 -15.08
CA PHE A 62 2.90 23.15 -13.79
C PHE A 62 3.99 22.44 -12.99
N TYR A 63 4.88 21.68 -13.65
CA TYR A 63 6.17 21.40 -13.04
C TYR A 63 6.85 22.75 -12.74
N PRO A 64 7.38 22.98 -11.52
CA PRO A 64 7.79 24.33 -11.13
C PRO A 64 8.80 24.94 -12.11
N ASP A 65 8.48 26.13 -12.63
CA ASP A 65 9.37 26.92 -13.49
C ASP A 65 10.45 27.65 -12.68
N ARG A 66 10.25 27.72 -11.36
CA ARG A 66 11.23 28.15 -10.37
C ARG A 66 11.15 27.20 -9.19
N LEU A 67 12.23 26.49 -8.93
CA LEU A 67 12.28 25.61 -7.77
C LEU A 67 12.30 26.45 -6.48
N PRO A 68 11.56 26.04 -5.44
CA PRO A 68 11.66 26.64 -4.12
C PRO A 68 13.07 26.48 -3.54
N LEU A 69 13.43 27.31 -2.56
CA LEU A 69 14.72 27.22 -1.87
C LEU A 69 14.80 25.89 -1.11
N ASP A 70 13.77 25.59 -0.34
CA ASP A 70 13.58 24.29 0.28
C ASP A 70 13.02 23.32 -0.74
N GLN A 71 13.66 22.16 -0.85
CA GLN A 71 13.30 21.11 -1.81
C GLN A 71 13.37 19.74 -1.12
N ASP A 72 13.35 19.72 0.21
CA ASP A 72 13.43 18.47 0.95
C ASP A 72 12.07 17.74 0.89
N ASN A 73 11.90 16.77 1.78
CA ASN A 73 10.74 15.91 1.82
C ASN A 73 9.73 16.29 2.92
N ASP A 74 9.83 17.48 3.51
CA ASP A 74 8.83 18.05 4.43
C ASP A 74 8.25 19.34 3.85
N LEU A 75 7.20 19.21 3.04
CA LEU A 75 6.61 20.32 2.29
C LEU A 75 5.75 21.25 3.16
N ILE A 76 5.54 20.92 4.44
CA ILE A 76 4.69 21.71 5.34
C ILE A 76 5.48 22.72 6.18
N ILE A 77 6.81 22.70 6.11
CA ILE A 77 7.70 23.65 6.77
C ILE A 77 8.52 24.34 5.68
N VAL A 78 8.36 25.66 5.58
CA VAL A 78 9.20 26.50 4.73
C VAL A 78 10.19 27.24 5.62
N THR A 79 11.46 27.22 5.26
CA THR A 79 12.53 27.94 5.98
C THR A 79 12.16 29.42 6.07
N ASP A 80 12.45 30.03 7.22
CA ASP A 80 12.12 31.42 7.57
C ASP A 80 10.61 31.73 7.74
N HIS A 81 9.74 30.72 7.67
CA HIS A 81 8.32 30.85 8.00
C HIS A 81 8.02 30.22 9.37
N ASN A 82 7.17 30.87 10.16
CA ASN A 82 6.85 30.44 11.54
C ASN A 82 5.54 29.66 11.66
N MET A 83 4.88 29.36 10.54
CA MET A 83 3.59 28.68 10.51
C MET A 83 3.67 27.48 9.56
N PRO A 84 3.04 26.34 9.90
CA PRO A 84 2.93 25.23 8.97
C PRO A 84 1.97 25.55 7.83
N ALA A 85 2.12 24.86 6.70
CA ALA A 85 1.13 24.84 5.63
C ALA A 85 -0.27 24.50 6.15
N ALA A 86 -1.30 25.14 5.60
CA ALA A 86 -2.68 24.75 5.84
C ALA A 86 -3.09 23.58 4.93
N GLY A 87 -4.05 22.77 5.40
CA GLY A 87 -4.52 21.55 4.73
C GLY A 87 -4.52 20.34 5.65
N GLU A 88 -4.98 19.20 5.13
CA GLU A 88 -4.91 17.92 5.85
C GLU A 88 -3.50 17.33 5.71
N ILE A 89 -2.66 17.46 6.74
CA ILE A 89 -1.28 16.96 6.71
C ILE A 89 -1.29 15.45 6.45
N THR A 90 -0.46 15.01 5.52
CA THR A 90 -0.38 13.63 5.04
C THR A 90 1.06 13.16 4.96
N HIS A 91 1.32 11.98 5.54
CA HIS A 91 2.54 11.22 5.33
C HIS A 91 2.39 10.36 4.08
N LEU A 92 2.94 10.83 2.97
CA LEU A 92 3.03 10.08 1.73
C LEU A 92 4.29 9.21 1.76
N THR A 93 4.12 7.90 1.68
CA THR A 93 5.23 6.93 1.74
C THR A 93 5.10 5.89 0.65
N GLY A 94 6.16 5.16 0.37
CA GLY A 94 6.10 4.03 -0.54
C GLY A 94 7.47 3.47 -0.86
N ARG A 95 7.49 2.53 -1.79
CA ARG A 95 8.70 1.93 -2.36
C ARG A 95 8.72 2.09 -3.87
N ILE A 96 9.93 2.21 -4.41
CA ILE A 96 10.19 2.14 -5.84
C ILE A 96 10.77 0.76 -6.14
N LEU A 97 10.07 0.00 -6.97
CA LEU A 97 10.36 -1.40 -7.28
C LEU A 97 10.57 -1.58 -8.79
N ASP A 98 11.30 -2.62 -9.18
CA ASP A 98 11.24 -3.16 -10.54
C ASP A 98 10.10 -4.19 -10.72
N LEU A 99 9.99 -4.75 -11.92
CA LEU A 99 8.99 -5.76 -12.27
C LEU A 99 9.08 -7.06 -11.47
N ASP A 100 10.25 -7.39 -10.93
CA ASP A 100 10.49 -8.58 -10.13
C ASP A 100 10.22 -8.31 -8.63
N GLY A 101 9.87 -7.07 -8.28
CA GLY A 101 9.63 -6.63 -6.90
C GLY A 101 10.91 -6.26 -6.15
N THR A 102 12.03 -6.10 -6.85
CA THR A 102 13.30 -5.70 -6.24
C THR A 102 13.27 -4.20 -5.93
N PRO A 103 13.61 -3.79 -4.69
CA PRO A 103 13.69 -2.37 -4.35
C PRO A 103 14.83 -1.66 -5.08
N LEU A 104 14.54 -0.44 -5.55
CA LEU A 104 15.48 0.36 -6.32
C LEU A 104 16.10 1.47 -5.47
N ARG A 105 17.39 1.33 -5.18
CA ARG A 105 18.23 2.35 -4.53
C ARG A 105 18.63 3.47 -5.47
N GLY A 106 18.80 4.67 -4.92
CA GLY A 106 19.37 5.83 -5.60
C GLY A 106 18.46 6.37 -6.70
N VAL A 107 17.16 6.11 -6.59
CA VAL A 107 16.15 6.73 -7.42
C VAL A 107 15.74 8.02 -6.71
N LYS A 108 15.87 9.13 -7.42
CA LYS A 108 15.33 10.40 -6.97
C LYS A 108 13.86 10.44 -7.32
N ILE A 109 13.01 10.66 -6.34
CA ILE A 109 11.59 10.94 -6.50
C ILE A 109 11.36 12.42 -6.24
N GLU A 110 10.68 13.08 -7.16
CA GLU A 110 10.23 14.46 -7.05
C GLU A 110 8.70 14.46 -7.06
N ILE A 111 8.10 15.25 -6.18
CA ILE A 111 6.66 15.49 -6.16
C ILE A 111 6.36 16.97 -6.34
N TRP A 112 5.25 17.26 -7.01
CA TRP A 112 4.66 18.60 -7.04
C TRP A 112 3.14 18.51 -7.01
N GLN A 113 2.52 19.49 -6.38
CA GLN A 113 1.07 19.55 -6.22
C GLN A 113 0.62 21.00 -5.96
N VAL A 114 -0.69 21.19 -5.99
CA VAL A 114 -1.32 22.40 -5.48
C VAL A 114 -1.25 22.49 -3.95
N ASP A 115 -1.27 23.72 -3.43
CA ASP A 115 -1.57 24.01 -2.03
C ASP A 115 -3.07 23.78 -1.68
N HIS A 116 -3.46 24.10 -0.44
CA HIS A 116 -4.86 23.95 0.01
C HIS A 116 -5.86 24.87 -0.71
N ASN A 117 -5.38 25.91 -1.40
CA ASN A 117 -6.19 26.82 -2.21
C ASN A 117 -6.26 26.39 -3.68
N GLY A 118 -5.65 25.25 -4.05
CA GLY A 118 -5.62 24.78 -5.43
C GLY A 118 -4.63 25.54 -6.30
N LYS A 119 -3.54 26.10 -5.74
CA LYS A 119 -2.51 26.87 -6.46
C LYS A 119 -1.20 26.09 -6.56
N TYR A 120 -0.66 25.98 -7.79
CA TYR A 120 0.70 25.53 -8.05
C TYR A 120 1.73 26.66 -7.92
N ILE A 121 2.97 26.29 -7.59
CA ILE A 121 4.14 27.16 -7.70
C ILE A 121 4.58 27.22 -9.17
N HIS A 122 3.82 27.96 -9.96
CA HIS A 122 4.10 28.16 -11.37
C HIS A 122 3.56 29.52 -11.84
N THR A 123 4.33 30.24 -12.66
CA THR A 123 3.95 31.60 -13.10
C THR A 123 2.75 31.62 -14.05
N ALA A 124 2.50 30.54 -14.79
CA ALA A 124 1.34 30.41 -15.68
C ALA A 124 0.04 29.99 -14.98
N ASP A 125 0.08 29.64 -13.68
CA ASP A 125 -1.15 29.33 -12.94
C ASP A 125 -1.82 30.64 -12.50
N ALA A 126 -3.05 30.86 -12.98
CA ALA A 126 -3.81 32.10 -12.80
C ALA A 126 -4.43 32.27 -11.39
N ASN A 127 -4.40 31.23 -10.54
CA ASN A 127 -4.87 31.36 -9.17
C ASN A 127 -3.92 32.29 -8.37
N THR A 128 -4.49 33.24 -7.64
CA THR A 128 -3.76 34.29 -6.91
C THR A 128 -3.71 34.06 -5.41
N GLN A 129 -4.45 33.06 -4.90
CA GLN A 129 -4.46 32.70 -3.49
C GLN A 129 -3.41 31.61 -3.27
N ASN A 130 -2.22 32.01 -2.80
CA ASN A 130 -1.18 31.07 -2.42
C ASN A 130 -1.13 30.88 -0.90
N ASP A 131 -0.80 29.66 -0.48
CA ASP A 131 -0.28 29.39 0.84
C ASP A 131 1.24 29.53 0.81
N ALA A 132 1.74 30.66 1.32
CA ALA A 132 3.18 30.91 1.35
C ALA A 132 3.93 29.92 2.27
N ASN A 133 3.23 29.17 3.14
CA ASN A 133 3.85 28.18 4.03
C ASN A 133 3.89 26.77 3.44
N PHE A 134 3.39 26.58 2.21
CA PHE A 134 3.46 25.29 1.53
C PHE A 134 4.54 25.29 0.45
N GLN A 135 5.46 24.33 0.53
CA GLN A 135 6.61 24.24 -0.36
C GLN A 135 6.24 23.86 -1.80
N GLY A 136 5.10 23.19 -2.04
CA GLY A 136 4.55 22.87 -3.36
C GLY A 136 5.35 21.87 -4.23
N PHE A 137 6.63 21.69 -3.94
CA PHE A 137 7.55 20.78 -4.59
C PHE A 137 8.47 20.16 -3.55
N GLY A 138 8.85 18.90 -3.69
CA GLY A 138 9.89 18.31 -2.85
C GLY A 138 10.57 17.13 -3.53
N ARG A 139 11.73 16.74 -3.02
CA ARG A 139 12.45 15.56 -3.53
C ARG A 139 13.02 14.69 -2.42
N PHE A 140 13.16 13.42 -2.73
CA PHE A 140 13.78 12.41 -1.86
C PHE A 140 14.61 11.45 -2.71
N GLU A 141 15.67 10.86 -2.15
CA GLU A 141 16.47 9.83 -2.81
C GLU A 141 16.35 8.51 -2.03
N THR A 142 15.98 7.44 -2.73
CA THR A 142 15.72 6.14 -2.09
C THR A 142 16.98 5.47 -1.55
N GLY A 143 16.86 4.88 -0.35
CA GLY A 143 17.86 4.01 0.24
C GLY A 143 17.84 2.57 -0.31
N GLU A 144 18.50 1.65 0.37
CA GLU A 144 18.62 0.23 -0.04
C GLU A 144 17.26 -0.49 -0.15
N ASN A 145 16.30 -0.12 0.70
CA ASN A 145 14.95 -0.69 0.69
C ASN A 145 14.04 -0.09 -0.40
N GLY A 146 14.54 0.84 -1.22
CA GLY A 146 13.75 1.53 -2.25
C GLY A 146 12.68 2.46 -1.67
N GLU A 147 12.72 2.72 -0.36
CA GLU A 147 11.70 3.49 0.36
C GLU A 147 11.86 5.00 0.15
N TYR A 148 10.73 5.69 0.10
CA TYR A 148 10.65 7.14 0.12
C TYR A 148 9.56 7.59 1.09
N ARG A 149 9.66 8.86 1.52
CA ARG A 149 8.66 9.49 2.38
C ARG A 149 8.60 10.99 2.12
N PHE A 150 7.41 11.54 2.18
CA PHE A 150 7.12 12.96 2.18
C PHE A 150 6.14 13.28 3.29
N ARG A 151 6.34 14.39 3.98
CA ARG A 151 5.27 15.05 4.73
C ARG A 151 4.73 16.17 3.85
N THR A 152 3.46 16.10 3.50
CA THR A 152 2.80 17.03 2.58
C THR A 152 1.37 17.26 3.06
N ILE A 153 0.49 17.79 2.21
CA ILE A 153 -0.95 17.86 2.44
C ILE A 153 -1.70 16.98 1.43
N LYS A 154 -2.85 16.45 1.84
CA LYS A 154 -3.79 15.78 0.93
C LYS A 154 -4.19 16.75 -0.18
N PRO A 155 -4.10 16.36 -1.46
CA PRO A 155 -4.37 17.27 -2.56
C PRO A 155 -5.85 17.67 -2.56
N VAL A 156 -6.13 18.88 -3.04
CA VAL A 156 -7.49 19.42 -3.19
C VAL A 156 -7.87 19.55 -4.67
N PRO A 157 -9.17 19.64 -4.99
CA PRO A 157 -9.59 19.91 -6.37
C PRO A 157 -9.12 21.27 -6.85
N TYR A 158 -8.82 21.37 -8.14
CA TYR A 158 -8.58 22.64 -8.83
C TYR A 158 -9.22 22.58 -10.23
N PRO A 159 -9.43 23.73 -10.92
CA PRO A 159 -10.25 23.77 -12.13
C PRO A 159 -9.86 22.71 -13.18
N GLY A 160 -10.83 21.85 -13.50
CA GLY A 160 -10.72 20.85 -14.58
C GLY A 160 -10.00 19.56 -14.24
N ARG A 161 -9.56 19.34 -12.98
CA ARG A 161 -8.83 18.13 -12.59
C ARG A 161 -9.33 17.55 -11.26
N THR A 162 -9.27 16.23 -11.14
CA THR A 162 -9.42 15.56 -9.83
C THR A 162 -8.21 15.85 -8.93
N PRO A 163 -8.29 15.81 -7.58
CA PRO A 163 -7.12 16.00 -6.73
C PRO A 163 -6.04 14.94 -6.99
N HIS A 164 -4.80 15.40 -7.17
CA HIS A 164 -3.66 14.53 -7.40
C HIS A 164 -2.35 15.15 -6.90
N ILE A 165 -1.35 14.28 -6.75
CA ILE A 165 0.05 14.67 -6.59
C ILE A 165 0.80 14.12 -7.80
N HIS A 166 1.55 14.98 -8.47
CA HIS A 166 2.42 14.54 -9.54
C HIS A 166 3.69 13.92 -8.98
N VAL A 167 4.24 12.94 -9.70
CA VAL A 167 5.45 12.22 -9.32
C VAL A 167 6.37 12.09 -10.52
N LYS A 168 7.65 12.41 -10.33
CA LYS A 168 8.72 12.16 -11.31
C LYS A 168 9.85 11.37 -10.66
N LEU A 169 10.26 10.29 -11.33
CA LEU A 169 11.37 9.45 -10.93
C LEU A 169 12.57 9.69 -11.83
N LEU A 170 13.74 9.91 -11.24
CA LEU A 170 15.00 10.10 -11.95
C LEU A 170 16.10 9.18 -11.40
N LYS A 171 17.02 8.75 -12.26
CA LYS A 171 18.23 8.04 -11.84
C LYS A 171 19.42 8.45 -12.69
N GLY A 172 20.48 8.93 -12.03
CA GLY A 172 21.65 9.47 -12.73
C GLY A 172 21.33 10.66 -13.65
N GLY A 173 20.27 11.42 -13.35
CA GLY A 173 19.80 12.54 -14.18
C GLY A 173 18.82 12.17 -15.30
N ASN A 174 18.64 10.87 -15.58
CA ASN A 174 17.67 10.41 -16.57
C ASN A 174 16.29 10.23 -15.94
N GLU A 175 15.25 10.71 -16.60
CA GLU A 175 13.86 10.44 -16.22
C GLU A 175 13.53 8.95 -16.46
N LEU A 176 13.00 8.29 -15.43
CA LEU A 176 12.54 6.91 -15.47
C LEU A 176 11.02 6.81 -15.67
N LEU A 177 10.28 7.71 -15.02
CA LEU A 177 8.81 7.73 -15.04
C LEU A 177 8.32 9.12 -14.61
N THR A 178 7.34 9.64 -15.34
CA THR A 178 6.44 10.69 -14.86
C THR A 178 5.04 10.10 -14.73
N THR A 179 4.40 10.27 -13.58
CA THR A 179 3.08 9.73 -13.26
C THR A 179 2.35 10.64 -12.28
N GLN A 180 1.14 10.27 -11.87
CA GLN A 180 0.34 10.99 -10.88
C GLN A 180 -0.32 9.97 -9.95
N LEU A 181 -0.52 10.33 -8.69
CA LEU A 181 -1.40 9.60 -7.78
C LEU A 181 -2.69 10.38 -7.57
N TYR A 182 -3.79 9.66 -7.37
CA TYR A 182 -5.14 10.20 -7.21
C TYR A 182 -5.73 9.74 -5.88
N ILE A 183 -6.65 10.53 -5.31
CA ILE A 183 -7.38 10.10 -4.11
C ILE A 183 -8.34 8.97 -4.50
N GLN A 184 -8.18 7.80 -3.90
CA GLN A 184 -9.06 6.65 -4.13
C GLN A 184 -10.52 7.01 -3.81
N GLY A 185 -11.42 6.71 -4.75
CA GLY A 185 -12.86 6.95 -4.60
C GLY A 185 -13.30 8.41 -4.70
N HIS A 186 -12.41 9.34 -5.04
CA HIS A 186 -12.80 10.73 -5.23
C HIS A 186 -13.76 10.89 -6.44
N PRO A 187 -14.91 11.57 -6.30
CA PRO A 187 -15.93 11.62 -7.36
C PRO A 187 -15.43 12.20 -8.69
N LEU A 188 -14.51 13.16 -8.65
CA LEU A 188 -13.95 13.76 -9.86
C LEU A 188 -13.07 12.81 -10.68
N ASN A 189 -12.65 11.67 -10.12
CA ASN A 189 -11.90 10.65 -10.87
C ASN A 189 -12.73 10.10 -12.04
N GLU A 190 -14.06 10.08 -11.94
CA GLU A 190 -14.94 9.60 -13.01
C GLU A 190 -14.98 10.53 -14.23
N TYR A 191 -14.59 11.80 -14.05
CA TYR A 191 -14.70 12.82 -15.09
C TYR A 191 -13.34 13.29 -15.61
N ASP A 192 -12.26 13.11 -14.85
CA ASP A 192 -10.90 13.50 -15.22
C ASP A 192 -10.39 12.70 -16.44
N ASP A 193 -10.05 13.40 -17.52
CA ASP A 193 -9.59 12.79 -18.78
C ASP A 193 -8.26 12.02 -18.62
N ILE A 194 -7.39 12.44 -17.70
CA ILE A 194 -6.09 11.81 -17.48
C ILE A 194 -6.28 10.48 -16.75
N VAL A 195 -7.20 10.42 -15.78
CA VAL A 195 -7.61 9.17 -15.13
C VAL A 195 -8.30 8.22 -16.10
N ARG A 196 -9.26 8.73 -16.88
CA ARG A 196 -10.00 7.93 -17.88
C ARG A 196 -9.10 7.42 -19.00
N GLY A 197 -8.00 8.13 -19.29
CA GLY A 197 -6.99 7.72 -20.25
C GLY A 197 -6.17 6.49 -19.83
N ILE A 198 -6.16 6.10 -18.56
CA ILE A 198 -5.50 4.87 -18.11
C ILE A 198 -6.38 3.68 -18.48
N LEU A 199 -6.09 2.99 -19.59
CA LEU A 199 -6.97 1.96 -20.14
C LEU A 199 -6.95 0.64 -19.36
N ASP A 200 -5.77 0.25 -18.85
CA ASP A 200 -5.64 -0.96 -18.04
C ASP A 200 -6.22 -0.71 -16.63
N PRO A 201 -7.26 -1.46 -16.20
CA PRO A 201 -7.87 -1.30 -14.89
C PRO A 201 -6.89 -1.51 -13.73
N GLN A 202 -5.92 -2.43 -13.86
CA GLN A 202 -4.94 -2.68 -12.82
C GLN A 202 -3.97 -1.51 -12.68
N GLN A 203 -3.52 -0.93 -13.81
CA GLN A 203 -2.70 0.28 -13.78
C GLN A 203 -3.48 1.49 -13.25
N ARG A 204 -4.77 1.58 -13.56
CA ARG A 204 -5.62 2.64 -13.01
C ARG A 204 -5.76 2.50 -11.51
N GLU A 205 -5.98 1.29 -11.00
CA GLU A 205 -6.05 1.01 -9.57
C GLU A 205 -4.72 1.29 -8.86
N SER A 206 -3.57 1.02 -9.49
CA SER A 206 -2.26 1.23 -8.87
C SER A 206 -1.92 2.69 -8.56
N VAL A 207 -2.64 3.65 -9.14
CA VAL A 207 -2.51 5.10 -8.85
C VAL A 207 -3.67 5.66 -8.02
N MET A 208 -4.61 4.83 -7.57
CA MET A 208 -5.72 5.24 -6.70
C MET A 208 -5.34 4.98 -5.25
N ILE A 209 -4.93 6.02 -4.55
CA ILE A 209 -4.31 5.91 -3.22
C ILE A 209 -5.31 6.29 -2.14
N PRO A 210 -5.54 5.42 -1.13
CA PRO A 210 -6.37 5.78 0.01
C PRO A 210 -5.60 6.71 0.93
N PHE A 211 -6.27 7.78 1.37
CA PHE A 211 -5.76 8.71 2.39
C PHE A 211 -6.50 8.37 3.68
N LEU A 212 -5.83 7.68 4.59
CA LEU A 212 -6.40 7.13 5.82
C LEU A 212 -5.85 7.87 7.04
N PRO A 213 -6.54 7.88 8.19
CA PRO A 213 -5.95 8.37 9.43
C PRO A 213 -4.63 7.67 9.74
N SER A 214 -3.60 8.43 10.10
CA SER A 214 -2.30 7.90 10.46
C SER A 214 -2.36 7.21 11.82
N THR A 215 -1.76 6.03 11.92
CA THR A 215 -1.61 5.30 13.19
C THR A 215 -0.41 5.79 14.00
N GLU A 216 0.54 6.48 13.37
CA GLU A 216 1.77 6.99 13.98
C GLU A 216 1.64 8.45 14.40
N PHE A 217 0.86 9.24 13.66
CA PHE A 217 0.73 10.68 13.82
C PHE A 217 -0.75 11.07 14.02
N PRO A 218 -1.25 11.07 15.27
CA PRO A 218 -2.65 11.37 15.56
C PRO A 218 -3.09 12.73 14.99
N GLY A 219 -4.21 12.74 14.25
CA GLY A 219 -4.74 13.94 13.59
C GLY A 219 -4.20 14.19 12.18
N GLU A 220 -3.21 13.43 11.74
CA GLU A 220 -2.66 13.48 10.37
C GLU A 220 -3.11 12.25 9.56
N LEU A 221 -2.89 12.28 8.24
CA LEU A 221 -3.23 11.22 7.31
C LEU A 221 -1.98 10.43 6.90
N ALA A 222 -2.20 9.22 6.40
CA ALA A 222 -1.20 8.38 5.77
C ALA A 222 -1.69 7.96 4.38
N ALA A 223 -0.79 8.01 3.40
CA ALA A 223 -1.00 7.55 2.05
C ALA A 223 0.20 6.70 1.62
N ARG A 224 -0.03 5.48 1.15
CA ARG A 224 1.02 4.57 0.67
C ARG A 224 0.91 4.37 -0.83
N PHE A 225 1.96 4.75 -1.56
CA PHE A 225 2.03 4.62 -3.01
C PHE A 225 3.31 3.89 -3.44
N ASP A 226 3.19 2.57 -3.62
CA ASP A 226 4.29 1.77 -4.17
C ASP A 226 4.31 1.93 -5.70
N ILE A 227 5.48 2.28 -6.24
CA ILE A 227 5.68 2.55 -7.67
C ILE A 227 6.50 1.42 -8.28
N VAL A 228 5.97 0.81 -9.33
CA VAL A 228 6.61 -0.30 -10.04
C VAL A 228 7.03 0.19 -11.41
N LEU A 229 8.34 0.27 -11.63
CA LEU A 229 8.91 0.61 -12.92
C LEU A 229 8.79 -0.58 -13.88
N GLY A 230 8.25 -0.31 -15.08
CA GLY A 230 8.34 -1.25 -16.20
C GLY A 230 9.78 -1.39 -16.72
N LYS A 231 9.95 -2.16 -17.79
CA LYS A 231 11.25 -2.21 -18.47
C LYS A 231 11.56 -0.86 -19.10
N THR A 232 12.52 -0.13 -18.55
CA THR A 232 13.12 1.02 -19.23
C THR A 232 13.82 0.49 -20.50
N PRO A 233 13.55 1.03 -21.70
CA PRO A 233 14.36 0.71 -22.87
C PRO A 233 15.82 1.02 -22.57
N ALA A 234 16.75 0.16 -23.01
CA ALA A 234 18.17 0.49 -22.93
C ALA A 234 18.40 1.79 -23.72
N ALA A 235 19.08 2.74 -23.07
CA ALA A 235 19.52 4.00 -23.68
C ALA A 235 20.51 3.75 -24.84
#